data_AF-A0A0N0M2V7-F1
#
_entry.id   AF-A0A0N0M2V7-F1
#
_cell.length_a   1.000
_cell.length_b   1.000
_cell.length_c   1.000
_cell.angle_alpha   90.00
_cell.angle_beta   90.00
_cell.angle_gamma   90.00
#
_symmetry.space_group_name_H-M   'P 1'
#
loop_
_entity.id
_entity.type
_entity.pdbx_description
1 polymer ?
#
loop_
_entity_poly.entity_id
_entity_poly.type
_entity_poly.pdbx_seq_one_letter_code
_entity_poly.pdbx_strand_id
1 'polypeptide(L)' 'MDDHALGKRRINHWGGDPGVFTAVYLDPASTTGVAIFTNGSATPASKTAIKAIAERLLTGPSA' A
#
# COMPACT_ATOMS: atom_id res chain seq x y z
N MET A 1 15.25 -23.22 -5.44
CA MET A 1 13.79 -23.07 -5.59
C MET A 1 13.30 -22.60 -4.24
N ASP A 2 13.33 -21.28 -4.01
CA ASP A 2 12.92 -20.71 -2.72
C ASP A 2 11.62 -19.94 -2.95
N ASP A 3 10.52 -20.64 -2.68
CA ASP A 3 9.15 -20.19 -2.83
C ASP A 3 8.75 -19.29 -1.65
N HIS A 4 9.34 -18.10 -1.56
CA HIS A 4 8.98 -17.07 -0.57
C HIS A 4 8.05 -15.97 -1.15
N ALA A 5 7.42 -16.22 -2.30
CA ALA A 5 6.50 -15.27 -2.94
C ALA A 5 5.09 -15.23 -2.30
N LEU A 6 4.90 -15.85 -1.13
CA LEU A 6 3.70 -15.68 -0.32
C LEU A 6 3.80 -14.41 0.54
N GLY A 7 3.38 -13.30 -0.06
CA GLY A 7 2.89 -12.07 0.58
C GLY A 7 3.52 -11.69 1.92
N LYS A 8 4.67 -11.02 1.90
CA LYS A 8 5.22 -10.34 3.08
C LYS A 8 4.12 -9.47 3.71
N ARG A 9 3.69 -9.81 4.92
CA ARG A 9 2.64 -9.08 5.66
C ARG A 9 3.12 -7.66 5.92
N ARG A 10 2.66 -6.71 5.12
CA ARG A 10 2.94 -5.28 5.30
C ARG A 10 2.05 -4.72 6.40
N ILE A 11 2.66 -4.06 7.37
CA ILE A 11 1.93 -3.31 8.39
C ILE A 11 1.28 -2.13 7.68
N ASN A 12 -0.03 -1.96 7.85
CA ASN A 12 -0.76 -0.88 7.20
C ASN A 12 -1.86 -0.31 8.11
N HIS A 13 -2.19 0.97 7.87
CA HIS A 13 -3.32 1.65 8.48
C HIS A 13 -3.96 2.58 7.44
N TRP A 14 -5.29 2.56 7.39
CA TRP A 14 -6.09 3.34 6.46
C TRP A 14 -7.02 4.26 7.25
N GLY A 15 -7.16 5.51 6.81
CA GLY A 15 -8.04 6.48 7.44
C GLY A 15 -8.54 7.50 6.43
N GLY A 16 -9.75 8.01 6.63
CA GLY A 16 -10.33 8.98 5.72
C GLY A 16 -11.70 9.48 6.20
N ASP A 17 -12.21 10.45 5.46
CA ASP A 17 -13.52 11.09 5.60
C ASP A 17 -14.08 11.33 4.17
N PRO A 18 -15.36 11.66 3.92
CA PRO A 18 -15.81 11.98 2.57
C PRO A 18 -14.94 13.05 1.91
N GLY A 19 -14.35 12.73 0.76
CA GLY A 19 -13.43 13.60 0.02
C GLY A 19 -11.95 13.48 0.42
N VAL A 20 -11.58 12.63 1.38
CA VAL A 20 -10.18 12.38 1.74
C VAL A 20 -9.91 10.92 2.11
N PHE A 21 -8.79 10.39 1.63
CA PHE A 21 -8.33 9.06 1.97
C PHE A 21 -6.82 9.01 2.04
N THR A 22 -6.34 8.49 3.18
CA THR A 22 -4.94 8.29 3.52
C THR A 22 -4.68 6.82 3.80
N ALA A 23 -3.59 6.30 3.26
CA ALA A 23 -3.09 4.96 3.57
C ALA A 23 -1.59 5.00 3.84
N VAL A 24 -1.17 4.25 4.87
CA VAL A 24 0.25 4.04 5.20
C VAL A 24 0.56 2.55 5.10
N TYR A 25 1.70 2.24 4.50
CA TYR A 25 2.27 0.89 4.41
C TYR A 25 3.72 0.92 4.84
N LEU A 26 4.12 -0.06 5.66
CA LEU A 26 5.48 -0.22 6.13
C LEU A 26 5.98 -1.63 5.78
N ASP A 27 7.20 -1.70 5.23
CA ASP A 27 7.97 -2.93 5.10
C ASP A 27 9.18 -2.88 6.04
N PRO A 28 9.12 -3.58 7.20
CA PRO A 28 10.22 -3.60 8.16
C PRO A 28 11.50 -4.23 7.59
N ALA A 29 11.39 -5.16 6.63
CA ALA A 29 12.55 -5.87 6.10
C ALA A 29 13.43 -4.95 5.24
N SER A 30 12.81 -4.09 4.43
CA SER A 30 13.51 -3.10 3.62
C SER A 30 13.63 -1.74 4.31
N THR A 31 13.11 -1.60 5.53
CA THR A 31 13.00 -0.31 6.25
C THR A 31 12.33 0.80 5.43
N THR A 32 11.44 0.42 4.50
CA THR A 32 10.78 1.36 3.59
C THR A 32 9.33 1.60 4.02
N GLY A 33 8.89 2.86 3.95
CA GLY A 33 7.51 3.27 4.19
C GLY A 33 6.92 4.00 3.00
N VAL A 34 5.63 3.79 2.75
CA VAL A 34 4.85 4.51 1.74
C VAL A 34 3.62 5.11 2.40
N ALA A 35 3.48 6.43 2.28
CA ALA A 35 2.29 7.17 2.66
C ALA A 35 1.63 7.74 1.40
N ILE A 36 0.35 7.46 1.20
CA ILE A 36 -0.43 7.91 0.05
C ILE A 36 -1.58 8.76 0.56
N PHE A 37 -1.71 9.96 0.00
CA PHE A 37 -2.76 10.93 0.32
C PHE A 37 -3.55 11.22 -0.95
N THR A 38 -4.87 11.17 -0.86
CA THR A 38 -5.76 11.46 -1.99
C THR A 38 -6.93 12.34 -1.56
N ASN A 39 -7.38 13.20 -2.47
CA ASN A 39 -8.59 14.03 -2.33
C ASN A 39 -9.87 13.28 -2.74
N GLY A 40 -9.93 11.97 -2.47
CA GLY A 40 -11.08 11.12 -2.73
C GLY A 40 -11.44 10.27 -1.51
N SER A 41 -12.70 9.86 -1.39
CA SER A 41 -13.16 9.06 -0.25
C SER A 41 -12.60 7.63 -0.25
N ALA A 42 -12.60 6.99 0.92
CA ALA A 42 -12.19 5.59 1.11
C ALA A 42 -13.24 4.56 0.61
N THR A 43 -13.48 4.53 -0.70
CA THR A 43 -14.37 3.57 -1.37
C THR A 43 -13.65 2.25 -1.65
N PRO A 44 -14.37 1.13 -1.92
CA PRO A 44 -13.73 -0.12 -2.33
C PRO A 44 -12.80 0.04 -3.55
N ALA A 45 -13.20 0.86 -4.53
CA ALA A 45 -12.40 1.11 -5.72
C ALA A 45 -11.09 1.87 -5.40
N SER A 46 -11.16 2.94 -4.61
CA SER A 46 -9.95 3.72 -4.25
C SER A 46 -9.00 2.90 -3.37
N LYS A 47 -9.53 2.08 -2.46
CA LYS A 47 -8.76 1.13 -1.65
C LYS A 47 -7.97 0.14 -2.51
N THR A 48 -8.61 -0.46 -3.52
CA THR A 48 -7.95 -1.39 -4.45
C THR A 48 -6.86 -0.69 -5.25
N ALA A 49 -7.13 0.50 -5.79
CA ALA A 49 -6.15 1.26 -6.56
C ALA A 49 -4.93 1.65 -5.71
N ILE A 50 -5.15 2.18 -4.50
CA ILE A 50 -4.08 2.60 -3.58
C ILE A 50 -3.23 1.41 -3.13
N LYS A 51 -3.85 0.25 -2.89
CA LYS A 51 -3.12 -0.97 -2.58
C LYS A 51 -2.18 -1.37 -3.71
N ALA A 52 -2.65 -1.36 -4.96
CA ALA A 52 -1.82 -1.69 -6.13
C ALA A 52 -0.65 -0.71 -6.31
N ILE A 53 -0.88 0.59 -6.10
CA ILE A 53 0.18 1.62 -6.12
C ILE A 53 1.21 1.35 -5.03
N ALA A 54 0.78 1.11 -3.79
CA ALA A 54 1.68 0.79 -2.68
C ALA A 54 2.46 -0.52 -2.90
N GLU A 55 1.84 -1.53 -3.52
CA GLU A 55 2.51 -2.75 -3.97
C GLU A 55 3.68 -2.45 -4.90
N ARG A 56 3.42 -1.68 -5.96
CA ARG A 56 4.42 -1.28 -6.94
C ARG A 56 5.58 -0.49 -6.32
N LEU A 57 5.28 0.48 -5.47
CA LEU A 57 6.29 1.36 -4.85
C LEU A 57 7.20 0.59 -3.89
N LEU A 58 6.69 -0.42 -3.20
CA LEU A 58 7.44 -1.19 -2.22
C LEU A 58 8.20 -2.39 -2.81
N THR A 59 7.78 -2.94 -3.95
CA THR A 59 8.53 -4.03 -4.63
C THR A 59 9.49 -3.54 -5.70
N GLY A 60 9.37 -2.28 -6.12
CA GLY A 60 10.11 -1.75 -7.28
C GLY A 60 9.65 -2.37 -8.61
N PRO A 61 10.28 -1.98 -9.75
CA PRO A 61 10.07 -2.59 -11.06
C PRO A 61 10.08 -4.12 -11.01
N SER A 62 9.05 -4.78 -11.57
CA SER A 62 9.18 -6.22 -11.83
C SER A 62 10.26 -6.34 -12.88
N ALA A 63 11.40 -6.92 -12.49
CA ALA A 63 12.41 -7.36 -13.44
C ALA A 63 11.86 -8.52 -14.28
#